data_AF-W5KWB2-F1
#
_entry.id   AF-W5KWB2-F1
#
_cell.length_a   1.000
_cell.length_b   1.000
_cell.length_c   1.000
_cell.angle_alpha   90.00
_cell.angle_beta   90.00
_cell.angle_gamma   90.00
#
_symmetry.space_group_name_H-M   'P 1'
#
loop_
_entity.id
_entity.type
_entity.pdbx_description
1 polymer ?
#
loop_
_entity_poly.entity_id
_entity_poly.type
_entity_poly.pdbx_seq_one_letter_code
_entity_poly.pdbx_strand_id
1 'polypeptide(L)'
;MVDLKFKEEVNQVNNNINKVCMPLGLHRSFPENNLQLMVQSGAKGRSNICISCLLGQIELEGRRPPLMPSGKSLPCFQPYEAEPRSGGFVTGRFLTGIKPPEFFFHCMAGREGLVDTAVKTSRSGYLQRCVIKHLEGLVVQYDLTVRDSDGSVVQFLYGEDGLDIPKTQFLQPRQFPFIKENYEVIRKSKCLDEVLAKLDPKAAQSHFQAIKKWKAKHEHASPRTGAFLLFSQKKLGKMKAEAEGLSVDLNNGRVALTLQLMEKWKTLDDGSRVKYLKKTSHCPDPCLAVFRPDICFGSVSETFSSMIETYLSQFNIKHEFDSSSGSDLLCMHCSLRNLLQLKWQRALCDPGEAVGLLAAQSIGEPSTQMTLNTFHFAGRGEMNVTLGIPRLREILLIASSNIKTPMMSIPILRKKLTRVLHKVDVLETLRMTKKISQNKQIFTVTFHFLPPERYKEDKLLSPQSILSFMEQRFFRLLLEAIKKLSAKLASINAVDTRKATTKDSDRDVGGSETAVVGFLKDFDLLHVRFDSQNRSS
;
A
#
# COMPACT_ATOMS: atom_id res chain seq x y z
N MET A 1 0.96 -12.07 -19.77
CA MET A 1 1.70 -13.25 -19.29
C MET A 1 2.90 -13.56 -20.17
N VAL A 2 2.74 -13.67 -21.49
CA VAL A 2 3.84 -13.95 -22.44
C VAL A 2 4.95 -12.90 -22.39
N ASP A 3 4.61 -11.60 -22.45
CA ASP A 3 5.61 -10.52 -22.39
C ASP A 3 6.43 -10.52 -21.10
N LEU A 4 5.78 -10.81 -19.97
CA LEU A 4 6.44 -10.88 -18.67
C LEU A 4 7.44 -12.04 -18.64
N LYS A 5 7.01 -13.23 -19.09
CA LYS A 5 7.89 -14.40 -19.10
C LYS A 5 9.07 -14.20 -20.03
N PHE A 6 8.83 -13.64 -21.22
CA PHE A 6 9.88 -13.26 -22.15
C PHE A 6 10.88 -12.29 -21.52
N LYS A 7 10.39 -11.27 -20.80
CA LYS A 7 11.21 -10.29 -20.10
C LYS A 7 12.08 -10.91 -19.00
N GLU A 8 11.55 -11.85 -18.23
CA GLU A 8 12.33 -12.56 -17.20
C GLU A 8 13.56 -13.25 -17.80
N GLU A 9 13.35 -14.04 -18.85
CA GLU A 9 14.42 -14.78 -19.52
C GLU A 9 15.46 -13.83 -20.13
N VAL A 10 15.00 -12.81 -20.85
CA VAL A 10 15.88 -11.84 -21.51
C VAL A 10 16.67 -11.00 -20.51
N ASN A 11 16.07 -10.62 -19.39
CA ASN A 11 16.78 -9.90 -18.33
C ASN A 11 17.82 -10.77 -17.63
N GLN A 12 17.56 -12.07 -17.48
CA GLN A 12 18.56 -13.00 -16.96
C GLN A 12 19.78 -13.07 -17.88
N VAL A 13 19.57 -13.14 -19.20
CA VAL A 13 20.66 -13.09 -20.19
C VAL A 13 21.43 -11.77 -20.11
N ASN A 14 20.74 -10.63 -20.04
CA ASN A 14 21.36 -9.31 -19.90
C ASN A 14 22.24 -9.25 -18.63
N ASN A 15 21.72 -9.70 -17.48
CA ASN A 15 22.46 -9.74 -16.23
C ASN A 15 23.70 -10.64 -16.28
N ASN A 16 23.62 -11.77 -16.97
CA ASN A 16 24.77 -12.67 -17.15
C ASN A 16 25.87 -12.01 -18.00
N ILE A 17 25.51 -11.35 -19.10
CA ILE A 17 26.46 -10.61 -19.94
C ILE A 17 27.14 -9.50 -19.12
N ASN A 18 26.38 -8.78 -18.30
CA ASN A 18 26.91 -7.69 -17.48
C ASN A 18 27.92 -8.18 -16.44
N LYS A 19 27.66 -9.34 -15.81
CA LYS A 19 28.60 -9.95 -14.84
C LYS A 19 29.91 -10.40 -15.48
N VAL A 20 29.86 -10.88 -16.72
CA VAL A 20 31.06 -11.36 -17.44
C VAL A 20 31.88 -10.16 -17.94
N CYS A 21 31.23 -9.17 -18.54
CA CYS A 21 31.91 -8.04 -19.17
C CYS A 21 32.40 -6.98 -18.17
N MET A 22 31.74 -6.81 -17.01
CA MET A 22 32.09 -5.78 -16.03
C MET A 22 32.37 -6.41 -14.67
N PRO A 23 33.50 -6.10 -13.99
CA PRO A 23 34.56 -5.15 -14.37
C PRO A 23 35.72 -5.76 -15.18
N LEU A 24 35.85 -7.09 -15.23
CA LEU A 24 37.04 -7.79 -15.73
C LEU A 24 37.19 -7.77 -17.25
N GLY A 25 36.07 -7.67 -17.99
CA GLY A 25 36.07 -7.69 -19.47
C GLY A 25 36.41 -6.35 -20.13
N LEU A 26 36.80 -5.33 -19.35
CA LEU A 26 37.17 -4.01 -19.87
C LEU A 26 38.63 -4.00 -20.32
N HIS A 27 38.88 -3.36 -21.47
CA HIS A 27 40.24 -3.22 -22.00
C HIS A 27 41.16 -2.36 -21.10
N ARG A 28 40.58 -1.33 -20.44
CA ARG A 28 41.25 -0.57 -19.38
C ARG A 28 40.51 -0.78 -18.08
N SER A 29 41.24 -1.21 -17.06
CA SER A 29 40.73 -1.41 -15.71
C SER A 29 40.68 -0.11 -14.92
N PHE A 30 39.97 -0.14 -13.79
CA PHE A 30 40.10 0.89 -12.77
C PHE A 30 41.47 0.78 -12.09
N PRO A 31 42.18 1.91 -11.82
CA PRO A 31 41.74 3.30 -11.86
C PRO A 31 41.97 4.06 -13.18
N GLU A 32 42.67 3.50 -14.16
CA GLU A 32 43.05 4.20 -15.41
C GLU A 32 41.86 4.53 -16.32
N ASN A 33 40.76 3.79 -16.18
CA ASN A 33 39.53 4.06 -16.90
C ASN A 33 38.75 5.22 -16.26
N ASN A 34 38.91 6.43 -16.82
CA ASN A 34 38.21 7.65 -16.37
C ASN A 34 36.68 7.51 -16.33
N LEU A 35 36.07 6.72 -17.23
CA LEU A 35 34.63 6.52 -17.23
C LEU A 35 34.20 5.66 -16.03
N GLN A 36 34.99 4.67 -15.67
CA GLN A 36 34.74 3.86 -14.47
C GLN A 36 35.05 4.64 -13.19
N LEU A 37 36.12 5.44 -13.19
CA LEU A 37 36.46 6.34 -12.08
C LEU A 37 35.32 7.32 -11.78
N MET A 38 34.74 7.93 -12.82
CA MET A 38 33.60 8.85 -12.69
C MET A 38 32.37 8.19 -12.06
N VAL A 39 32.10 6.92 -12.38
CA VAL A 39 30.99 6.16 -11.82
C VAL A 39 31.28 5.69 -10.39
N GLN A 40 32.46 5.15 -10.12
CA GLN A 40 32.82 4.62 -8.80
C GLN A 40 33.04 5.72 -7.76
N SER A 41 33.55 6.90 -8.18
CA SER A 41 33.63 8.08 -7.32
C SER A 41 32.28 8.74 -7.05
N GLY A 42 31.22 8.34 -7.75
CA GLY A 42 29.90 8.97 -7.67
C GLY A 42 29.83 10.36 -8.31
N ALA A 43 30.87 10.78 -9.06
CA ALA A 43 30.90 12.09 -9.70
C ALA A 43 29.78 12.23 -10.75
N LYS A 44 29.62 11.25 -11.64
CA LYS A 44 28.51 11.23 -12.62
C LYS A 44 28.28 9.83 -13.18
N GLY A 45 27.00 9.48 -13.37
CA GLY A 45 26.60 8.19 -13.91
C GLY A 45 26.56 7.08 -12.85
N ARG A 46 25.71 6.07 -13.08
CA ARG A 46 25.56 4.91 -12.18
C ARG A 46 26.09 3.62 -12.78
N SER A 47 26.00 3.45 -14.09
CA SER A 47 26.42 2.23 -14.77
C SER A 47 26.79 2.51 -16.22
N ASN A 48 27.98 2.09 -16.63
CA ASN A 48 28.49 2.23 -18.00
C ASN A 48 28.10 1.05 -18.91
N ILE A 49 27.19 0.19 -18.44
CA ILE A 49 26.80 -1.06 -19.09
C ILE A 49 26.27 -0.84 -20.50
N CYS A 50 25.37 0.14 -20.71
CA CYS A 50 24.77 0.37 -22.03
C CYS A 50 25.78 0.84 -23.10
N ILE A 51 26.90 1.42 -22.65
CA ILE A 51 27.97 1.89 -23.54
C ILE A 51 28.84 0.70 -23.96
N SER A 52 29.26 -0.13 -23.00
CA SER A 52 30.26 -1.19 -23.22
C SER A 52 29.68 -2.56 -23.59
N CYS A 53 28.50 -2.92 -23.08
CA CYS A 53 27.93 -4.27 -23.21
C CYS A 53 26.79 -4.31 -24.25
N LEU A 54 25.58 -3.88 -23.86
CA LEU A 54 24.37 -3.85 -24.67
C LEU A 54 23.31 -2.94 -24.02
N LEU A 55 22.34 -2.45 -24.79
CA LEU A 55 21.24 -1.62 -24.27
C LEU A 55 20.20 -2.44 -23.50
N GLY A 56 19.84 -3.62 -24.01
CA GLY A 56 18.90 -4.54 -23.35
C GLY A 56 17.47 -4.41 -23.85
N GLN A 57 16.52 -4.88 -23.05
CA GLN A 57 15.10 -4.85 -23.40
C GLN A 57 14.54 -3.43 -23.31
N ILE A 58 13.96 -2.96 -24.42
CA ILE A 58 13.21 -1.71 -24.43
C ILE A 58 11.79 -1.97 -23.96
N GLU A 59 11.31 -1.09 -23.08
CA GLU A 59 9.98 -1.18 -22.48
C GLU A 59 9.21 0.11 -22.77
N LEU A 60 7.93 -0.05 -23.08
CA LEU A 60 6.95 1.03 -23.24
C LEU A 60 5.81 0.80 -22.25
N GLU A 61 5.61 1.71 -21.31
CA GLU A 61 4.59 1.62 -20.25
C GLU A 61 4.65 0.28 -19.46
N GLY A 62 5.85 -0.28 -19.29
CA GLY A 62 6.08 -1.58 -18.64
C GLY A 62 5.75 -2.81 -19.50
N ARG A 63 5.43 -2.62 -20.78
CA ARG A 63 5.20 -3.66 -21.78
C ARG A 63 6.29 -3.64 -22.86
N ARG A 64 6.30 -4.67 -23.70
CA ARG A 64 7.14 -4.67 -24.92
C ARG A 64 6.54 -3.71 -25.97
N PRO A 65 7.33 -3.32 -27.00
CA PRO A 65 6.79 -2.55 -28.12
C PRO A 65 5.50 -3.18 -28.68
N PRO A 66 4.45 -2.37 -28.89
CA PRO A 66 3.15 -2.87 -29.32
C PRO A 66 3.21 -3.44 -30.73
N LEU A 67 2.40 -4.46 -30.99
CA LEU A 67 2.21 -5.03 -32.32
C LEU A 67 1.15 -4.22 -33.09
N MET A 68 1.38 -4.05 -34.39
CA MET A 68 0.39 -3.53 -35.33
C MET A 68 -0.76 -4.54 -35.51
N PRO A 69 -1.94 -4.13 -36.02
CA PRO A 69 -3.05 -5.05 -36.31
C PRO A 69 -2.67 -6.21 -37.24
N SER A 70 -1.64 -6.04 -38.08
CA SER A 70 -1.07 -7.08 -38.92
C SER A 70 -0.21 -8.12 -38.17
N GLY A 71 -0.08 -8.01 -36.85
CA GLY A 71 0.78 -8.86 -36.01
C GLY A 71 2.28 -8.55 -36.09
N LYS A 72 2.67 -7.45 -36.75
CA LYS A 72 4.08 -7.05 -36.93
C LYS A 72 4.48 -6.00 -35.91
N SER A 73 5.71 -6.05 -35.38
CA SER A 73 6.26 -4.98 -34.54
C SER A 73 6.82 -3.82 -35.37
N LEU A 74 7.51 -4.12 -36.47
CA LEU A 74 7.92 -3.18 -37.50
C LEU A 74 7.69 -3.77 -38.89
N PRO A 75 7.58 -2.95 -39.96
CA PRO A 75 7.37 -3.43 -41.32
C PRO A 75 8.46 -4.41 -41.83
N CYS A 76 9.68 -4.29 -41.30
CA CYS A 76 10.82 -5.14 -41.64
C CYS A 76 10.76 -6.55 -41.02
N PHE A 77 9.88 -6.78 -40.04
CA PHE A 77 9.72 -8.06 -39.37
C PHE A 77 8.54 -8.85 -39.95
N GLN A 78 8.60 -10.17 -39.80
CA GLN A 78 7.50 -11.04 -40.19
C GLN A 78 6.35 -10.96 -39.17
N PRO A 79 5.09 -11.20 -39.59
CA PRO A 79 3.97 -11.27 -38.66
C PRO A 79 4.23 -12.32 -37.56
N TYR A 80 4.05 -11.93 -36.30
CA TYR A 80 4.21 -12.80 -35.13
C TYR A 80 5.60 -13.43 -34.98
N GLU A 81 6.63 -12.74 -35.45
CA GLU A 81 8.02 -13.20 -35.32
C GLU A 81 8.45 -13.31 -33.85
N ALA A 82 8.94 -14.48 -33.44
CA ALA A 82 9.31 -14.80 -32.06
C ALA A 82 10.73 -14.38 -31.66
N GLU A 83 11.52 -13.81 -32.59
CA GLU A 83 12.90 -13.41 -32.30
C GLU A 83 12.94 -12.27 -31.27
N PRO A 84 13.86 -12.27 -30.28
CA PRO A 84 13.93 -11.20 -29.29
C PRO A 84 14.07 -9.79 -29.87
N ARG A 85 14.75 -9.67 -31.01
CA ARG A 85 14.94 -8.41 -31.72
C ARG A 85 13.60 -7.81 -32.17
N SER A 86 12.66 -8.63 -32.68
CA SER A 86 11.33 -8.15 -33.11
C SER A 86 10.55 -7.60 -31.91
N GLY A 87 10.79 -8.13 -30.71
CA GLY A 87 10.19 -7.74 -29.44
C GLY A 87 10.88 -6.59 -28.71
N GLY A 88 11.80 -5.87 -29.36
CA GLY A 88 12.47 -4.70 -28.77
C GLY A 88 13.68 -5.02 -27.88
N PHE A 89 14.25 -6.22 -27.95
CA PHE A 89 15.54 -6.51 -27.32
C PHE A 89 16.70 -6.01 -28.18
N VAL A 90 17.44 -5.02 -27.66
CA VAL A 90 18.56 -4.39 -28.37
C VAL A 90 19.87 -5.02 -27.92
N THR A 91 20.47 -5.80 -28.82
CA THR A 91 21.80 -6.42 -28.61
C THR A 91 22.95 -5.48 -28.93
N GLY A 92 22.72 -4.43 -29.71
CA GLY A 92 23.70 -3.38 -29.96
C GLY A 92 24.07 -2.60 -28.70
N ARG A 93 25.23 -1.93 -28.76
CA ARG A 93 25.79 -1.06 -27.72
C ARG A 93 26.17 0.28 -28.32
N PHE A 94 26.18 1.33 -27.50
CA PHE A 94 26.50 2.67 -28.02
C PHE A 94 27.91 2.78 -28.61
N LEU A 95 28.88 2.00 -28.11
CA LEU A 95 30.25 2.03 -28.61
C LEU A 95 30.38 1.56 -30.07
N THR A 96 29.62 0.54 -30.48
CA THR A 96 29.69 -0.04 -31.84
C THR A 96 28.53 0.37 -32.74
N GLY A 97 27.58 1.14 -32.21
CA GLY A 97 26.33 1.50 -32.88
C GLY A 97 25.21 0.47 -32.72
N ILE A 98 24.00 0.91 -33.04
CA ILE A 98 22.76 0.14 -32.96
C ILE A 98 22.12 0.02 -34.36
N LYS A 99 21.49 -1.12 -34.65
CA LYS A 99 20.88 -1.39 -35.97
C LYS A 99 19.63 -0.53 -36.20
N PRO A 100 19.22 -0.25 -37.45
CA PRO A 100 18.06 0.62 -37.72
C PRO A 100 16.74 0.19 -37.04
N PRO A 101 16.35 -1.11 -37.01
CA PRO A 101 15.14 -1.54 -36.28
C PRO A 101 15.26 -1.33 -34.76
N GLU A 102 16.44 -1.58 -34.21
CA GLU A 102 16.75 -1.40 -32.78
C GLU A 102 16.78 0.08 -32.39
N PHE A 103 17.32 0.93 -33.27
CA PHE A 103 17.33 2.39 -33.13
C PHE A 103 15.90 2.94 -33.02
N PHE A 104 14.99 2.46 -33.87
CA PHE A 104 13.60 2.90 -33.83
C PHE A 104 12.91 2.56 -32.50
N PHE A 105 13.10 1.34 -31.98
CA PHE A 105 12.60 0.97 -30.65
C PHE A 105 13.23 1.83 -29.55
N HIS A 106 14.54 2.11 -29.64
CA HIS A 106 15.21 2.99 -28.68
C HIS A 106 14.61 4.42 -28.68
N CYS A 107 14.30 4.96 -29.86
CA CYS A 107 13.63 6.26 -29.98
C CYS A 107 12.22 6.27 -29.36
N MET A 108 11.48 5.16 -29.44
CA MET A 108 10.16 5.06 -28.79
C MET A 108 10.26 5.25 -27.28
N ALA A 109 11.20 4.56 -26.63
CA ALA A 109 11.39 4.69 -25.18
C ALA A 109 11.96 6.05 -24.79
N GLY A 110 12.85 6.62 -25.60
CA GLY A 110 13.32 8.00 -25.39
C GLY A 110 12.16 9.01 -25.42
N ARG A 111 11.21 8.85 -26.34
CA ARG A 111 10.04 9.72 -26.46
C ARG A 111 9.07 9.58 -25.30
N GLU A 112 8.86 8.36 -24.77
CA GLU A 112 8.03 8.13 -23.58
C GLU A 112 8.52 8.97 -22.39
N GLY A 113 9.82 8.93 -22.09
CA GLY A 113 10.41 9.72 -21.00
C GLY A 113 10.21 11.24 -21.16
N LEU A 114 10.28 11.75 -22.39
CA LEU A 114 10.03 13.17 -22.69
C LEU A 114 8.55 13.54 -22.49
N VAL A 115 7.63 12.70 -22.98
CA VAL A 115 6.18 12.92 -22.83
C VAL A 115 5.79 12.89 -21.35
N ASP A 116 6.37 11.97 -20.58
CA ASP A 116 6.14 11.84 -19.15
C ASP A 116 6.57 13.08 -18.38
N THR A 117 7.74 13.61 -18.73
CA THR A 117 8.25 14.86 -18.16
C THR A 117 7.33 16.03 -18.48
N ALA A 118 6.79 16.11 -19.70
CA ALA A 118 5.90 17.20 -20.10
C ALA A 118 4.52 17.13 -19.41
N VAL A 119 3.92 15.94 -19.32
CA VAL A 119 2.52 15.78 -18.86
C VAL A 119 2.43 15.67 -17.35
N LYS A 120 3.30 14.89 -16.72
CA LYS A 120 3.08 14.47 -15.33
C LYS A 120 3.58 15.49 -14.30
N THR A 121 4.55 16.35 -14.66
CA THR A 121 5.11 17.41 -13.81
C THR A 121 4.07 18.44 -13.35
N SER A 122 3.18 18.86 -14.25
CA SER A 122 2.10 19.82 -13.96
C SER A 122 1.20 19.38 -12.80
N ARG A 123 0.96 18.07 -12.64
CA ARG A 123 0.08 17.50 -11.62
C ARG A 123 0.69 17.56 -10.22
N SER A 124 2.02 17.42 -10.12
CA SER A 124 2.73 17.51 -8.84
C SER A 124 2.70 18.93 -8.29
N GLY A 125 2.91 19.94 -9.15
CA GLY A 125 2.91 21.34 -8.74
C GLY A 125 1.55 21.79 -8.19
N TYR A 126 0.44 21.35 -8.81
CA TYR A 126 -0.90 21.64 -8.29
C TYR A 126 -1.11 21.01 -6.90
N LEU A 127 -0.71 19.74 -6.72
CA LEU A 127 -0.81 19.07 -5.42
C LEU A 127 -0.03 19.83 -4.34
N GLN A 128 1.20 20.21 -4.63
CA GLN A 128 2.04 20.98 -3.70
C GLN A 128 1.37 22.31 -3.32
N ARG A 129 0.83 23.07 -4.29
CA ARG A 129 0.14 24.33 -4.02
C ARG A 129 -1.06 24.13 -3.08
N CYS A 130 -1.87 23.10 -3.33
CA CYS A 130 -3.02 22.79 -2.47
C CYS A 130 -2.56 22.47 -1.04
N VAL A 131 -1.55 21.62 -0.86
CA VAL A 131 -1.07 21.24 0.49
C VAL A 131 -0.46 22.45 1.20
N ILE A 132 0.37 23.25 0.53
CA ILE A 132 0.94 24.49 1.08
C ILE A 132 -0.17 25.42 1.57
N LYS A 133 -1.21 25.64 0.75
CA LYS A 133 -2.26 26.59 1.11
C LYS A 133 -3.09 26.17 2.33
N HIS A 134 -3.25 24.87 2.58
CA HIS A 134 -3.95 24.38 3.77
C HIS A 134 -3.07 24.33 5.01
N LEU A 135 -1.74 24.23 4.86
CA LEU A 135 -0.80 24.08 5.98
C LEU A 135 -0.01 25.36 6.26
N GLU A 136 -0.23 26.46 5.54
CA GLU A 136 0.55 27.70 5.70
C GLU A 136 0.43 28.33 7.09
N GLY A 137 -0.69 28.12 7.78
CA GLY A 137 -0.95 28.67 9.12
C GLY A 137 -0.37 27.84 10.27
N LEU A 138 0.15 26.63 10.02
CA LEU A 138 0.62 25.76 11.10
C LEU A 138 2.03 26.14 11.56
N VAL A 139 2.10 26.60 12.80
CA VAL A 139 3.33 27.08 13.45
C VAL A 139 3.46 26.45 14.84
N VAL A 140 4.70 26.18 15.24
CA VAL A 140 5.02 25.73 16.61
C VAL A 140 4.91 26.90 17.57
N GLN A 141 4.14 26.76 18.64
CA GLN A 141 3.97 27.79 19.67
C GLN A 141 4.96 27.61 20.82
N TYR A 142 5.06 28.61 21.70
CA TYR A 142 5.98 28.60 22.86
C TYR A 142 5.69 27.50 23.89
N ASP A 143 4.51 26.89 23.84
CA ASP A 143 4.16 25.70 24.62
C ASP A 143 4.54 24.38 23.92
N LEU A 144 5.26 24.47 22.79
CA LEU A 144 5.65 23.38 21.87
C LEU A 144 4.49 22.70 21.14
N THR A 145 3.26 23.21 21.29
CA THR A 145 2.11 22.73 20.53
C THR A 145 2.14 23.28 19.10
N VAL A 146 1.66 22.49 18.14
CA VAL A 146 1.47 22.95 16.76
C VAL A 146 0.07 23.50 16.65
N ARG A 147 -0.05 24.79 16.33
CA ARG A 147 -1.35 25.47 16.20
C ARG A 147 -1.50 26.10 14.83
N ASP A 148 -2.75 26.20 14.41
CA ASP A 148 -3.13 26.96 13.23
C ASP A 148 -3.23 28.47 13.55
N SER A 149 -3.38 29.31 12.53
CA SER A 149 -3.52 30.76 12.68
C SER A 149 -4.70 31.17 13.56
N ASP A 150 -5.74 30.33 13.63
CA ASP A 150 -6.95 30.56 14.43
C ASP A 150 -6.77 30.17 15.91
N GLY A 151 -5.60 29.65 16.29
CA GLY A 151 -5.29 29.19 17.65
C GLY A 151 -5.75 27.76 17.96
N SER A 152 -6.37 27.08 17.00
CA SER A 152 -6.74 25.66 17.08
C SER A 152 -5.48 24.78 17.20
N VAL A 153 -5.47 23.85 18.16
CA VAL A 153 -4.35 22.92 18.36
C VAL A 153 -4.51 21.73 17.42
N VAL A 154 -3.48 21.46 16.60
CA VAL A 154 -3.44 20.32 15.67
C VAL A 154 -2.60 19.17 16.22
N GLN A 155 -1.45 19.48 16.84
CA GLN A 155 -0.60 18.50 17.53
C GLN A 155 -0.17 19.04 18.89
N PHE A 156 -0.11 18.18 19.90
CA PHE A 156 0.37 18.56 21.23
C PHE A 156 1.90 18.74 21.30
N LEU A 157 2.63 18.03 20.44
CA LEU A 157 4.06 18.16 20.27
C LEU A 157 4.39 17.87 18.81
N TYR A 158 5.26 18.68 18.20
CA TYR A 158 5.64 18.49 16.80
C TYR A 158 6.23 17.09 16.59
N GLY A 159 5.65 16.29 15.69
CA GLY A 159 6.14 14.93 15.42
C GLY A 159 6.05 13.96 16.60
N GLU A 160 5.27 14.28 17.64
CA GLU A 160 5.16 13.55 18.92
C GLU A 160 6.47 13.49 19.75
N ASP A 161 7.57 14.06 19.27
CA ASP A 161 8.88 14.09 19.94
C ASP A 161 9.50 15.49 20.08
N GLY A 162 8.97 16.47 19.34
CA GLY A 162 9.33 17.88 19.39
C GLY A 162 10.62 18.21 18.62
N LEU A 163 11.15 17.27 17.85
CA LEU A 163 12.46 17.40 17.22
C LEU A 163 12.40 18.08 15.85
N ASP A 164 13.39 18.91 15.58
CA ASP A 164 13.63 19.48 14.26
C ASP A 164 14.45 18.51 13.39
N ILE A 165 13.92 18.22 12.18
CA ILE A 165 14.38 17.14 11.30
C ILE A 165 15.85 17.29 10.92
N PRO A 166 16.38 18.46 10.49
CA PRO A 166 17.78 18.64 10.16
C PRO A 166 18.72 18.41 11.36
N LYS A 167 18.26 18.69 12.59
CA LYS A 167 19.04 18.50 13.81
C LYS A 167 19.08 17.04 14.29
N THR A 168 18.24 16.14 13.75
CA THR A 168 18.13 14.73 14.20
C THR A 168 19.21 13.77 13.68
N GLN A 169 20.01 14.15 12.68
CA GLN A 169 20.92 13.23 11.97
C GLN A 169 21.86 12.44 12.91
N PHE A 170 22.33 13.10 13.98
CA PHE A 170 23.25 12.51 14.95
C PHE A 170 22.56 11.87 16.17
N LEU A 171 21.22 11.87 16.25
CA LEU A 171 20.47 11.18 17.32
C LEU A 171 20.22 9.70 17.02
N GLN A 172 20.64 9.23 15.84
CA GLN A 172 20.52 7.82 15.47
C GLN A 172 21.59 6.95 16.15
N PRO A 173 21.29 5.68 16.51
CA PRO A 173 22.23 4.79 17.19
C PRO A 173 23.57 4.59 16.46
N ARG A 174 23.55 4.65 15.12
CA ARG A 174 24.75 4.53 14.27
C ARG A 174 25.76 5.65 14.50
N GLN A 175 25.31 6.81 14.97
CA GLN A 175 26.14 8.01 15.17
C GLN A 175 26.56 8.21 16.63
N PHE A 176 26.11 7.37 17.57
CA PHE A 176 26.53 7.46 18.97
C PHE A 176 28.04 7.24 19.18
N PRO A 177 28.72 6.33 18.44
CA PRO A 177 30.18 6.22 18.49
C PRO A 177 30.88 7.54 18.15
N PHE A 178 30.42 8.25 17.12
CA PHE A 178 30.97 9.55 16.73
C PHE A 178 30.82 10.62 17.83
N ILE A 179 29.68 10.63 18.53
CA ILE A 179 29.45 11.55 19.66
C ILE A 179 30.37 11.19 20.83
N LYS A 180 30.58 9.90 21.08
CA LYS A 180 31.48 9.42 22.14
C LYS A 180 32.92 9.81 21.86
N GLU A 181 33.42 9.57 20.66
CA GLU A 181 34.80 9.92 20.25
C GLU A 181 35.05 11.43 20.38
N ASN A 182 34.04 12.26 20.09
CA ASN A 182 34.12 13.71 20.15
C ASN A 182 33.54 14.31 21.45
N TYR A 183 33.47 13.53 22.53
CA TYR A 183 32.80 13.92 23.78
C TYR A 183 33.29 15.28 24.31
N GLU A 184 34.60 15.46 24.47
CA GLU A 184 35.20 16.68 25.04
C GLU A 184 34.90 17.93 24.20
N VAL A 185 34.93 17.80 22.88
CA VAL A 185 34.65 18.91 21.95
C VAL A 185 33.18 19.33 22.05
N ILE A 186 32.27 18.35 22.10
CA ILE A 186 30.83 18.61 22.19
C ILE A 186 30.47 19.17 23.58
N ARG A 187 31.06 18.62 24.65
CA ARG A 187 30.87 19.11 26.03
C ARG A 187 31.20 20.59 26.16
N LYS A 188 32.38 21.00 25.65
CA LYS A 188 32.84 22.39 25.68
C LYS A 188 32.00 23.29 24.77
N SER A 189 31.78 22.89 23.52
CA SER A 189 31.05 23.73 22.53
C SER A 189 29.58 23.95 22.88
N LYS A 190 28.95 23.04 23.63
CA LYS A 190 27.55 23.13 24.05
C LYS A 190 27.37 23.52 25.51
N CYS A 191 28.46 23.86 26.21
CA CYS A 191 28.48 24.26 27.62
C CYS A 191 27.65 23.34 28.53
N LEU A 192 27.87 22.01 28.44
CA LEU A 192 27.09 21.03 29.19
C LEU A 192 27.10 21.29 30.71
N ASP A 193 28.24 21.72 31.24
CA ASP A 193 28.42 21.98 32.67
C ASP A 193 27.53 23.13 33.18
N GLU A 194 27.34 24.18 32.38
CA GLU A 194 26.43 25.28 32.71
C GLU A 194 24.95 24.86 32.68
N VAL A 195 24.60 23.97 31.75
CA VAL A 195 23.23 23.45 31.62
C VAL A 195 22.89 22.56 32.81
N LEU A 196 23.80 21.64 33.18
CA LEU A 196 23.62 20.75 34.33
C LEU A 196 23.56 21.52 35.66
N ALA A 197 24.20 22.69 35.75
CA ALA A 197 24.09 23.55 36.93
C ALA A 197 22.70 24.21 37.07
N LYS A 198 21.99 24.43 35.96
CA LYS A 198 20.69 25.13 35.93
C LYS A 198 19.48 24.21 35.88
N LEU A 199 19.62 23.02 35.27
CA LEU A 199 18.50 22.12 35.00
C LEU A 199 18.70 20.76 35.69
N ASP A 200 17.70 20.34 36.49
CA ASP A 200 17.75 19.08 37.24
C ASP A 200 17.14 17.89 36.44
N PRO A 201 17.91 16.82 36.16
CA PRO A 201 17.40 15.62 35.51
C PRO A 201 16.59 14.66 36.39
N LYS A 202 16.56 14.85 37.72
CA LYS A 202 16.02 13.84 38.64
C LYS A 202 14.54 13.53 38.42
N ALA A 203 13.74 14.54 38.11
CA ALA A 203 12.30 14.38 37.90
C ALA A 203 12.02 13.42 36.72
N ALA A 204 12.62 13.69 35.56
CA ALA A 204 12.48 12.85 34.37
C ALA A 204 13.01 11.43 34.61
N GLN A 205 14.17 11.29 35.26
CA GLN A 205 14.75 9.99 35.58
C GLN A 205 13.84 9.16 36.50
N SER A 206 13.25 9.78 37.54
CA SER A 206 12.33 9.10 38.46
C SER A 206 11.08 8.58 37.73
N HIS A 207 10.59 9.36 36.76
CA HIS A 207 9.44 9.00 35.95
C HIS A 207 9.74 7.84 34.99
N PHE A 208 10.89 7.88 34.30
CA PHE A 208 11.35 6.73 33.49
C PHE A 208 11.51 5.46 34.32
N GLN A 209 12.00 5.56 35.56
CA GLN A 209 12.07 4.40 36.46
C GLN A 209 10.67 3.88 36.83
N ALA A 210 9.69 4.77 37.05
CA ALA A 210 8.31 4.37 37.30
C ALA A 210 7.70 3.62 36.09
N ILE A 211 7.91 4.14 34.87
CA ILE A 211 7.47 3.48 33.62
C ILE A 211 8.12 2.09 33.49
N LYS A 212 9.42 1.97 33.70
CA LYS A 212 10.12 0.67 33.64
C LYS A 212 9.60 -0.31 34.69
N LYS A 213 9.41 0.14 35.93
CA LYS A 213 8.84 -0.68 37.02
C LYS A 213 7.43 -1.16 36.67
N TRP A 214 6.64 -0.34 35.99
CA TRP A 214 5.30 -0.73 35.53
C TRP A 214 5.37 -1.76 34.40
N LYS A 215 6.23 -1.54 33.38
CA LYS A 215 6.43 -2.46 32.24
C LYS A 215 6.95 -3.84 32.70
N ALA A 216 7.91 -3.87 33.64
CA ALA A 216 8.42 -5.12 34.20
C ALA A 216 7.36 -5.92 34.97
N LYS A 217 6.36 -5.26 35.56
CA LYS A 217 5.24 -5.93 36.24
C LYS A 217 4.17 -6.44 35.26
N HIS A 218 4.15 -5.96 34.01
CA HIS A 218 3.06 -6.20 33.05
C HIS A 218 3.60 -6.55 31.64
N GLU A 219 4.39 -7.63 31.54
CA GLU A 219 5.07 -8.06 30.31
C GLU A 219 4.11 -8.42 29.14
N HIS A 220 2.86 -8.78 29.44
CA HIS A 220 1.81 -9.10 28.45
C HIS A 220 0.61 -8.15 28.49
N ALA A 221 0.84 -6.86 28.78
CA ALA A 221 -0.23 -5.86 28.78
C ALA A 221 -0.83 -5.70 27.38
N SER A 222 -2.05 -6.20 27.17
CA SER A 222 -2.81 -5.88 25.96
C SER A 222 -3.63 -4.62 26.20
N PRO A 223 -3.66 -3.64 25.28
CA PRO A 223 -4.53 -2.46 25.42
C PRO A 223 -6.02 -2.83 25.34
N ARG A 224 -6.35 -4.08 24.96
CA ARG A 224 -7.72 -4.58 24.83
C ARG A 224 -8.25 -5.29 26.09
N THR A 225 -7.39 -5.56 27.08
CA THR A 225 -7.79 -6.23 28.33
C THR A 225 -8.22 -5.20 29.37
N GLY A 226 -9.48 -4.77 29.30
CA GLY A 226 -10.08 -3.90 30.31
C GLY A 226 -10.52 -4.63 31.58
N ALA A 227 -10.76 -3.88 32.66
CA ALA A 227 -11.21 -4.42 33.96
C ALA A 227 -12.46 -5.30 33.83
N PHE A 228 -13.43 -4.87 33.02
CA PHE A 228 -14.65 -5.61 32.72
C PHE A 228 -14.38 -6.92 31.96
N LEU A 229 -13.36 -6.94 31.08
CA LEU A 229 -13.03 -8.12 30.28
C LEU A 229 -12.41 -9.21 31.15
N LEU A 230 -11.52 -8.85 32.08
CA LEU A 230 -10.97 -9.78 33.09
C LEU A 230 -12.05 -10.31 34.03
N PHE A 231 -12.98 -9.45 34.45
CA PHE A 231 -14.14 -9.86 35.23
C PHE A 231 -15.02 -10.83 34.45
N SER A 232 -15.31 -10.51 33.18
CA SER A 232 -16.08 -11.33 32.27
C SER A 232 -15.43 -12.70 32.10
N GLN A 233 -14.16 -12.78 31.74
CA GLN A 233 -13.46 -14.07 31.58
C GLN A 233 -13.53 -14.94 32.84
N LYS A 234 -13.38 -14.34 34.03
CA LYS A 234 -13.42 -15.07 35.31
C LYS A 234 -14.83 -15.52 35.72
N LYS A 235 -15.86 -14.70 35.47
CA LYS A 235 -17.24 -14.99 35.88
C LYS A 235 -18.05 -15.75 34.83
N LEU A 236 -17.75 -15.54 33.54
CA LEU A 236 -18.40 -16.21 32.43
C LEU A 236 -18.10 -17.72 32.41
N GLY A 237 -16.94 -18.15 32.88
CA GLY A 237 -16.65 -19.58 33.08
C GLY A 237 -17.57 -20.24 34.12
N LYS A 238 -17.88 -19.54 35.23
CA LYS A 238 -18.80 -20.01 36.26
C LYS A 238 -20.25 -19.99 35.79
N MET A 239 -20.67 -18.89 35.16
CA MET A 239 -22.04 -18.72 34.65
C MET A 239 -22.35 -19.65 33.46
N LYS A 240 -21.34 -20.06 32.67
CA LYS A 240 -21.51 -21.07 31.62
C LYS A 240 -21.68 -22.48 32.19
N ALA A 241 -20.93 -22.84 33.23
CA ALA A 241 -21.08 -24.12 33.91
C ALA A 241 -22.43 -24.24 34.63
N GLU A 242 -22.98 -23.13 35.14
CA GLU A 242 -24.32 -23.06 35.75
C GLU A 242 -25.48 -23.06 34.73
N ALA A 243 -25.19 -22.84 33.43
CA ALA A 243 -26.19 -22.65 32.37
C ALA A 243 -26.13 -23.72 31.26
N GLU A 244 -25.49 -24.86 31.51
CA GLU A 244 -25.53 -26.05 30.62
C GLU A 244 -26.97 -26.61 30.57
N GLY A 245 -27.85 -25.95 29.79
CA GLY A 245 -29.24 -26.39 29.60
C GLY A 245 -30.22 -25.37 29.03
N LEU A 246 -29.91 -24.06 28.96
CA LEU A 246 -30.84 -23.07 28.42
C LEU A 246 -30.55 -22.65 26.96
N SER A 247 -31.60 -22.65 26.15
CA SER A 247 -31.63 -22.21 24.75
C SER A 247 -31.23 -20.75 24.58
N VAL A 248 -30.53 -20.45 23.48
CA VAL A 248 -29.96 -19.14 23.17
C VAL A 248 -30.98 -18.27 22.45
N ASP A 249 -31.90 -17.65 23.19
CA ASP A 249 -32.72 -16.57 22.66
C ASP A 249 -31.89 -15.28 22.56
N LEU A 250 -31.67 -14.84 21.32
CA LEU A 250 -30.87 -13.66 20.99
C LEU A 250 -31.77 -12.42 20.92
N ASN A 251 -31.87 -11.66 22.02
CA ASN A 251 -32.43 -10.31 21.94
C ASN A 251 -31.34 -9.33 21.46
N ASN A 252 -31.56 -8.69 20.31
CA ASN A 252 -30.64 -7.71 19.68
C ASN A 252 -29.21 -8.23 19.43
N GLY A 253 -29.05 -9.53 19.13
CA GLY A 253 -27.75 -10.13 18.83
C GLY A 253 -26.83 -10.34 20.03
N ARG A 254 -27.31 -10.18 21.26
CA ARG A 254 -26.58 -10.48 22.50
C ARG A 254 -27.27 -11.60 23.28
N VAL A 255 -26.48 -12.47 23.90
CA VAL A 255 -26.98 -13.57 24.73
C VAL A 255 -27.50 -13.00 26.07
N ALA A 256 -28.61 -13.51 26.60
CA ALA A 256 -29.16 -13.09 27.90
C ALA A 256 -28.14 -13.14 29.05
N LEU A 257 -27.25 -14.15 29.04
CA LEU A 257 -26.11 -14.28 29.96
C LEU A 257 -25.17 -13.07 29.94
N THR A 258 -24.97 -12.45 28.78
CA THR A 258 -24.13 -11.26 28.64
C THR A 258 -24.76 -10.03 29.30
N LEU A 259 -26.08 -9.89 29.23
CA LEU A 259 -26.81 -8.80 29.90
C LEU A 259 -26.74 -8.95 31.42
N GLN A 260 -26.96 -10.16 31.94
CA GLN A 260 -26.81 -10.45 33.37
C GLN A 260 -25.38 -10.20 33.88
N LEU A 261 -24.37 -10.50 33.06
CA LEU A 261 -22.97 -10.24 33.40
C LEU A 261 -22.66 -8.72 33.48
N MET A 262 -23.24 -7.93 32.58
CA MET A 262 -23.12 -6.46 32.61
C MET A 262 -23.79 -5.86 33.85
N GLU A 263 -24.96 -6.37 34.21
CA GLU A 263 -25.68 -5.96 35.42
C GLU A 263 -24.89 -6.31 36.69
N LYS A 264 -24.36 -7.54 36.77
CA LYS A 264 -23.47 -7.99 37.86
C LYS A 264 -22.18 -7.18 37.98
N TRP A 265 -21.68 -6.58 36.90
CA TRP A 265 -20.55 -5.66 36.96
C TRP A 265 -20.93 -4.28 37.52
N LYS A 266 -22.12 -3.79 37.16
CA LYS A 266 -22.65 -2.51 37.66
C LYS A 266 -23.00 -2.58 39.15
N THR A 267 -23.53 -3.70 39.62
CA THR A 267 -23.87 -3.93 41.03
C THR A 267 -22.71 -4.44 41.89
N LEU A 268 -21.53 -4.68 41.30
CA LEU A 268 -20.34 -5.10 42.03
C LEU A 268 -19.91 -4.02 43.04
N ASP A 269 -19.48 -4.47 44.23
CA ASP A 269 -18.90 -3.61 45.26
C ASP A 269 -17.65 -2.87 44.75
N ASP A 270 -17.50 -1.61 45.15
CA ASP A 270 -16.40 -0.77 44.71
C ASP A 270 -15.03 -1.32 45.13
N GLY A 271 -14.95 -2.02 46.26
CA GLY A 271 -13.73 -2.68 46.72
C GLY A 271 -13.25 -3.78 45.77
N SER A 272 -14.16 -4.63 45.27
CA SER A 272 -13.83 -5.65 44.27
C SER A 272 -13.59 -5.06 42.89
N ARG A 273 -14.32 -4.00 42.50
CA ARG A 273 -14.10 -3.27 41.24
C ARG A 273 -12.70 -2.67 41.17
N VAL A 274 -12.23 -2.06 42.26
CA VAL A 274 -10.88 -1.50 42.38
C VAL A 274 -9.79 -2.56 42.22
N LYS A 275 -10.02 -3.82 42.63
CA LYS A 275 -9.05 -4.93 42.40
C LYS A 275 -8.86 -5.21 40.90
N TYR A 276 -9.92 -5.16 40.10
CA TYR A 276 -9.83 -5.33 38.65
C TYR A 276 -9.26 -4.09 37.95
N LEU A 277 -9.60 -2.90 38.43
CA LEU A 277 -9.03 -1.63 37.93
C LEU A 277 -7.53 -1.53 38.21
N LYS A 278 -7.05 -1.90 39.42
CA LYS A 278 -5.61 -1.91 39.73
C LYS A 278 -4.82 -2.87 38.82
N LYS A 279 -5.39 -4.03 38.51
CA LYS A 279 -4.80 -5.02 37.58
C LYS A 279 -4.80 -4.57 36.12
N THR A 280 -5.61 -3.59 35.78
CA THR A 280 -5.72 -3.02 34.42
C THR A 280 -5.31 -1.55 34.41
N SER A 281 -4.57 -1.12 35.44
CA SER A 281 -4.04 0.23 35.51
C SER A 281 -3.23 0.50 34.26
N HIS A 282 -3.48 1.63 33.61
CA HIS A 282 -2.78 1.99 32.39
C HIS A 282 -1.30 2.24 32.70
N CYS A 283 -0.46 2.06 31.67
CA CYS A 283 0.92 2.55 31.73
C CYS A 283 0.88 4.03 32.11
N PRO A 284 1.78 4.51 33.00
CA PRO A 284 1.98 5.94 33.18
C PRO A 284 2.19 6.61 31.82
N ASP A 285 1.73 7.86 31.70
CA ASP A 285 1.86 8.63 30.47
C ASP A 285 3.32 8.76 30.04
N PRO A 286 3.62 8.97 28.75
CA PRO A 286 4.98 9.18 28.29
C PRO A 286 5.65 10.37 28.98
N CYS A 287 6.97 10.32 29.16
CA CYS A 287 7.71 11.39 29.83
C CYS A 287 7.51 12.77 29.17
N LEU A 288 7.43 12.81 27.83
CA LEU A 288 7.20 14.04 27.06
C LEU A 288 5.81 14.65 27.27
N ALA A 289 4.81 13.85 27.64
CA ALA A 289 3.46 14.34 27.91
C ALA A 289 3.36 15.02 29.29
N VAL A 290 4.12 14.52 30.27
CA VAL A 290 4.13 15.05 31.64
C VAL A 290 5.14 16.19 31.79
N PHE A 291 6.32 16.04 31.18
CA PHE A 291 7.44 16.94 31.33
C PHE A 291 7.82 17.55 29.98
N ARG A 292 7.65 18.88 29.90
CA ARG A 292 8.09 19.68 28.77
C ARG A 292 9.60 19.54 28.51
N PRO A 293 10.02 19.12 27.30
CA PRO A 293 11.42 18.80 27.01
C PRO A 293 12.34 20.03 26.93
N ASP A 294 11.79 21.22 26.73
CA ASP A 294 12.54 22.48 26.76
C ASP A 294 12.93 22.90 28.19
N ILE A 295 12.08 22.58 29.18
CA ILE A 295 12.26 22.97 30.59
C ILE A 295 12.86 21.84 31.43
N CYS A 296 12.38 20.61 31.29
CA CYS A 296 12.82 19.49 32.11
C CYS A 296 13.95 18.73 31.41
N PHE A 297 15.18 18.92 31.89
CA PHE A 297 16.33 18.23 31.34
C PHE A 297 16.19 16.71 31.49
N GLY A 298 16.49 15.99 30.42
CA GLY A 298 16.35 14.53 30.37
C GLY A 298 14.94 14.03 30.07
N SER A 299 13.95 14.90 29.85
CA SER A 299 12.69 14.52 29.22
C SER A 299 12.91 14.24 27.73
N VAL A 300 12.80 12.97 27.35
CA VAL A 300 13.08 12.47 26.00
C VAL A 300 12.02 11.45 25.58
N SER A 301 12.01 11.05 24.30
CA SER A 301 11.14 9.96 23.85
C SER A 301 11.56 8.61 24.47
N GLU A 302 10.59 7.73 24.74
CA GLU A 302 10.85 6.39 25.25
C GLU A 302 11.69 5.54 24.29
N THR A 303 11.49 5.72 22.98
CA THR A 303 12.27 5.04 21.95
C THR A 303 13.73 5.46 22.03
N PHE A 304 13.99 6.76 22.20
CA PHE A 304 15.33 7.31 22.35
C PHE A 304 15.99 6.85 23.66
N SER A 305 15.27 6.85 24.78
CA SER A 305 15.80 6.30 26.03
C SER A 305 16.16 4.82 25.90
N SER A 306 15.32 4.02 25.21
CA SER A 306 15.62 2.60 24.94
C SER A 306 16.84 2.43 24.03
N MET A 307 17.01 3.29 23.03
CA MET A 307 18.19 3.30 22.15
C MET A 307 19.47 3.63 22.92
N ILE A 308 19.44 4.64 23.80
CA ILE A 308 20.57 4.97 24.67
C ILE A 308 20.91 3.77 25.55
N GLU A 309 19.92 3.17 26.21
CA GLU A 309 20.16 2.06 27.13
C GLU A 309 20.73 0.82 26.45
N THR A 310 20.24 0.52 25.24
CA THR A 310 20.77 -0.58 24.43
C THR A 310 22.21 -0.30 24.00
N TYR A 311 22.53 0.96 23.66
CA TYR A 311 23.90 1.33 23.33
C TYR A 311 24.85 1.25 24.53
N LEU A 312 24.41 1.76 25.70
CA LEU A 312 25.20 1.70 26.93
C LEU A 312 25.38 0.26 27.42
N SER A 313 24.39 -0.63 27.25
CA SER A 313 24.54 -2.05 27.61
C SER A 313 25.47 -2.79 26.65
N GLN A 314 25.40 -2.53 25.35
CA GLN A 314 26.36 -3.06 24.37
C GLN A 314 27.78 -2.57 24.61
N PHE A 315 27.93 -1.35 25.14
CA PHE A 315 29.23 -0.81 25.51
C PHE A 315 29.88 -1.60 26.65
N ASN A 316 29.11 -2.01 27.67
CA ASN A 316 29.62 -2.86 28.76
C ASN A 316 30.22 -4.17 28.23
N ILE A 317 29.55 -4.82 27.27
CA ILE A 317 30.00 -6.11 26.70
C ILE A 317 31.35 -5.97 25.97
N LYS A 318 31.63 -4.82 25.35
CA LYS A 318 32.89 -4.59 24.65
C LYS A 318 34.05 -4.22 25.57
N HIS A 319 33.76 -3.55 26.70
CA HIS A 319 34.79 -3.11 27.64
C HIS A 319 35.10 -4.15 28.74
N GLU A 320 34.29 -5.20 28.89
CA GLU A 320 34.66 -6.38 29.70
C GLU A 320 35.91 -7.11 29.19
N PHE A 321 36.35 -6.83 27.95
CA PHE A 321 37.62 -7.32 27.41
C PHE A 321 38.85 -6.43 27.71
N ASP A 322 38.66 -5.18 28.19
CA ASP A 322 39.74 -4.25 28.52
C ASP A 322 39.63 -3.77 29.97
N SER A 323 40.55 -4.29 30.78
CA SER A 323 40.59 -4.22 32.25
C SER A 323 40.68 -2.81 32.86
N SER A 324 40.13 -2.72 34.09
CA SER A 324 40.43 -1.79 35.20
C SER A 324 39.85 -0.36 35.13
N SER A 325 38.73 -0.15 35.84
CA SER A 325 38.33 1.02 36.66
C SER A 325 36.80 1.14 36.76
N GLY A 326 36.17 0.36 37.65
CA GLY A 326 34.70 0.28 37.76
C GLY A 326 33.99 1.58 38.19
N SER A 327 34.69 2.52 38.82
CA SER A 327 34.14 3.82 39.27
C SER A 327 34.10 4.88 38.16
N ASP A 328 35.15 4.94 37.32
CA ASP A 328 35.23 5.91 36.20
C ASP A 328 34.25 5.56 35.08
N LEU A 329 33.98 4.26 34.87
CA LEU A 329 33.03 3.79 33.87
C LEU A 329 31.62 4.31 34.15
N LEU A 330 31.15 4.24 35.39
CA LEU A 330 29.81 4.69 35.78
C LEU A 330 29.66 6.22 35.64
N CYS A 331 30.73 6.96 35.91
CA CYS A 331 30.81 8.40 35.68
C CYS A 331 30.74 8.74 34.18
N MET A 332 31.45 8.00 33.33
CA MET A 332 31.40 8.13 31.87
C MET A 332 30.01 7.82 31.30
N HIS A 333 29.30 6.81 31.82
CA HIS A 333 27.94 6.47 31.39
C HIS A 333 26.94 7.60 31.67
N CYS A 334 26.95 8.14 32.89
CA CYS A 334 26.11 9.27 33.27
C CYS A 334 26.46 10.50 32.43
N SER A 335 27.74 10.76 32.23
CA SER A 335 28.25 11.88 31.44
C SER A 335 27.85 11.81 29.96
N LEU A 336 27.97 10.62 29.34
CA LEU A 336 27.56 10.40 27.95
C LEU A 336 26.03 10.45 27.80
N ARG A 337 25.27 9.90 28.75
CA ARG A 337 23.81 10.00 28.78
C ARG A 337 23.38 11.47 28.83
N ASN A 338 23.98 12.26 29.72
CA ASN A 338 23.69 13.68 29.84
C ASN A 338 24.03 14.44 28.55
N LEU A 339 25.14 14.11 27.87
CA LEU A 339 25.49 14.71 26.59
C LEU A 339 24.47 14.39 25.49
N LEU A 340 23.99 13.14 25.41
CA LEU A 340 22.97 12.72 24.45
C LEU A 340 21.62 13.39 24.73
N GLN A 341 21.24 13.52 26.00
CA GLN A 341 20.04 14.25 26.43
C GLN A 341 20.14 15.75 26.14
N LEU A 342 21.33 16.35 26.33
CA LEU A 342 21.58 17.73 25.93
C LEU A 342 21.42 17.90 24.42
N LYS A 343 21.97 16.96 23.63
CA LYS A 343 21.85 16.99 22.18
C LYS A 343 20.40 16.87 21.72
N TRP A 344 19.59 16.06 22.40
CA TRP A 344 18.14 15.98 22.19
C TRP A 344 17.46 17.33 22.44
N GLN A 345 17.68 17.94 23.61
CA GLN A 345 17.07 19.23 23.95
C GLN A 345 17.47 20.35 22.98
N ARG A 346 18.72 20.36 22.50
CA ARG A 346 19.21 21.31 21.49
C ARG A 346 18.70 21.02 20.07
N ALA A 347 18.15 19.84 19.83
CA ALA A 347 17.55 19.44 18.57
C ALA A 347 16.04 19.67 18.53
N LEU A 348 15.45 20.25 19.58
CA LEU A 348 14.05 20.65 19.57
C LEU A 348 13.77 21.71 18.48
N CYS A 349 12.56 21.66 17.95
CA CYS A 349 12.01 22.64 17.04
C CYS A 349 11.80 23.97 17.76
N ASP A 350 12.19 25.07 17.10
CA ASP A 350 12.16 26.39 17.71
C ASP A 350 10.72 26.97 17.62
N PRO A 351 10.18 27.59 18.68
CA PRO A 351 8.89 28.26 18.61
C PRO A 351 8.87 29.34 17.51
N GLY A 352 7.79 29.40 16.74
CA GLY A 352 7.65 30.26 15.56
C GLY A 352 8.00 29.56 14.25
N GLU A 353 8.50 28.33 14.28
CA GLU A 353 8.83 27.57 13.07
C GLU A 353 7.57 27.15 12.29
N ALA A 354 7.56 27.47 10.99
CA ALA A 354 6.45 27.20 10.07
C ALA A 354 6.44 25.74 9.60
N VAL A 355 6.20 24.83 10.55
CA VAL A 355 6.25 23.37 10.33
C VAL A 355 5.25 22.88 9.29
N GLY A 356 4.12 23.57 9.10
CA GLY A 356 3.15 23.21 8.06
C GLY A 356 3.68 23.45 6.65
N LEU A 357 4.39 24.55 6.42
CA LEU A 357 5.04 24.82 5.13
C LEU A 357 6.15 23.82 4.84
N LEU A 358 6.98 23.50 5.84
CA LEU A 358 8.05 22.50 5.73
C LEU A 358 7.48 21.11 5.42
N ALA A 359 6.39 20.71 6.11
CA ALA A 359 5.71 19.45 5.85
C ALA A 359 5.12 19.42 4.43
N ALA A 360 4.47 20.50 3.99
CA ALA A 360 3.89 20.61 2.65
C ALA A 360 4.95 20.50 1.55
N GLN A 361 6.08 21.18 1.71
CA GLN A 361 7.20 21.11 0.77
C GLN A 361 7.85 19.72 0.75
N SER A 362 8.00 19.10 1.93
CA SER A 362 8.55 17.75 2.06
C SER A 362 7.66 16.65 1.45
N ILE A 363 6.36 16.91 1.27
CA ILE A 363 5.47 16.04 0.51
C ILE A 363 5.52 16.39 -0.99
N GLY A 364 5.49 17.68 -1.33
CA GLY A 364 5.38 18.18 -2.70
C GLY A 364 6.64 17.97 -3.55
N GLU A 365 7.82 18.31 -3.03
CA GLU A 365 9.08 18.21 -3.78
C GLU A 365 9.43 16.76 -4.11
N PRO A 366 9.42 15.79 -3.18
CA PRO A 366 9.70 14.39 -3.51
C PRO A 366 8.62 13.78 -4.42
N SER A 367 7.38 14.28 -4.35
CA SER A 367 6.33 13.86 -5.29
C SER A 367 6.71 14.13 -6.74
N THR A 368 7.44 15.22 -7.02
CA THR A 368 7.94 15.50 -8.38
C THR A 368 8.86 14.39 -8.87
N GLN A 369 9.69 13.83 -7.98
CA GLN A 369 10.57 12.71 -8.28
C GLN A 369 9.80 11.39 -8.46
N MET A 370 8.75 11.15 -7.64
CA MET A 370 7.89 9.96 -7.76
C MET A 370 7.18 9.90 -9.12
N THR A 371 6.89 11.05 -9.72
CA THR A 371 6.22 11.11 -11.03
C THR A 371 6.97 10.40 -12.14
N LEU A 372 8.30 10.46 -12.11
CA LEU A 372 9.18 9.85 -13.10
C LEU A 372 9.58 8.41 -12.68
N ASN A 373 9.76 8.17 -11.37
CA ASN A 373 10.22 6.88 -10.84
C ASN A 373 9.17 5.76 -10.85
N THR A 374 7.88 6.06 -11.03
CA THR A 374 6.81 5.04 -11.00
C THR A 374 6.98 3.99 -12.11
N PHE A 375 7.66 4.33 -13.23
CA PHE A 375 7.85 3.43 -14.37
C PHE A 375 9.12 2.58 -14.28
N HIS A 376 10.17 3.03 -13.57
CA HIS A 376 11.37 2.21 -13.37
C HIS A 376 11.12 0.96 -12.50
N PHE A 377 10.07 0.97 -11.66
CA PHE A 377 9.62 -0.19 -10.89
C PHE A 377 8.40 -0.91 -11.49
N ALA A 378 7.79 -0.39 -12.57
CA ALA A 378 6.61 -0.94 -13.23
C ALA A 378 6.85 -2.31 -13.91
N GLY A 379 8.10 -2.77 -13.95
CA GLY A 379 8.45 -4.12 -14.41
C GLY A 379 7.94 -5.27 -13.55
N ARG A 380 7.39 -5.00 -12.36
CA ARG A 380 6.63 -5.98 -11.55
C ARG A 380 5.13 -5.72 -11.71
N GLY A 381 4.55 -6.18 -12.81
CA GLY A 381 3.13 -6.04 -13.14
C GLY A 381 2.15 -6.75 -12.19
N GLU A 382 2.60 -7.28 -11.06
CA GLU A 382 1.76 -7.95 -10.06
C GLU A 382 1.12 -6.98 -9.05
N MET A 383 1.62 -5.73 -8.95
CA MET A 383 1.06 -4.72 -8.05
C MET A 383 0.20 -3.72 -8.83
N ASN A 384 -1.03 -4.12 -9.16
CA ASN A 384 -2.12 -3.27 -9.68
C ASN A 384 -2.66 -2.30 -8.61
N VAL A 385 -1.77 -1.64 -7.87
CA VAL A 385 -2.13 -0.58 -6.92
C VAL A 385 -1.96 0.73 -7.67
N THR A 386 -2.86 1.69 -7.45
CA THR A 386 -2.60 3.06 -7.86
C THR A 386 -1.30 3.53 -7.18
N LEU A 387 -0.22 3.71 -7.95
CA LEU A 387 1.09 4.10 -7.44
C LEU A 387 1.37 5.59 -7.70
N GLY A 388 2.17 6.21 -6.83
CA GLY A 388 2.68 7.57 -7.01
C GLY A 388 1.64 8.68 -6.83
N ILE A 389 1.75 9.74 -7.65
CA ILE A 389 0.92 10.95 -7.55
C ILE A 389 -0.59 10.68 -7.67
N PRO A 390 -1.09 9.82 -8.58
CA PRO A 390 -2.53 9.53 -8.65
C PRO A 390 -3.12 9.07 -7.32
N ARG A 391 -2.37 8.27 -6.55
CA ARG A 391 -2.80 7.80 -5.24
C ARG A 391 -2.70 8.87 -4.18
N LEU A 392 -1.62 9.66 -4.18
CA LEU A 392 -1.50 10.82 -3.28
C LEU A 392 -2.64 11.82 -3.48
N ARG A 393 -3.02 12.10 -4.74
CA ARG A 393 -4.17 12.96 -5.05
C ARG A 393 -5.49 12.39 -4.55
N GLU A 394 -5.69 11.08 -4.72
CA GLU A 394 -6.90 10.39 -4.27
C GLU A 394 -7.07 10.47 -2.73
N ILE A 395 -5.96 10.35 -2.00
CA ILE A 395 -5.92 10.44 -0.52
C ILE A 395 -6.04 11.90 -0.04
N LEU A 396 -5.16 12.77 -0.52
CA LEU A 396 -4.97 14.11 0.07
C LEU A 396 -5.87 15.19 -0.52
N LEU A 397 -6.15 15.15 -1.81
CA LEU A 397 -6.87 16.25 -2.49
C LEU A 397 -8.36 15.98 -2.63
N ILE A 398 -8.73 14.74 -2.96
CA ILE A 398 -10.12 14.37 -3.25
C ILE A 398 -10.78 13.74 -2.02
N ALA A 399 -10.01 13.04 -1.17
CA ALA A 399 -10.54 12.18 -0.12
C ALA A 399 -11.66 11.27 -0.66
N SER A 400 -11.39 10.61 -1.81
CA SER A 400 -12.41 9.89 -2.57
C SER A 400 -13.00 8.73 -1.76
N SER A 401 -14.32 8.69 -1.64
CA SER A 401 -15.04 7.53 -1.11
C SER A 401 -14.95 6.31 -2.04
N ASN A 402 -14.93 6.56 -3.35
CA ASN A 402 -14.78 5.55 -4.39
C ASN A 402 -13.33 5.51 -4.88
N ILE A 403 -12.50 4.74 -4.20
CA ILE A 403 -11.11 4.55 -4.61
C ILE A 403 -11.00 3.62 -5.82
N LYS A 404 -10.08 3.89 -6.75
CA LYS A 404 -9.93 3.10 -8.00
C LYS A 404 -9.53 1.64 -7.74
N THR A 405 -8.63 1.42 -6.78
CA THR A 405 -8.10 0.09 -6.44
C THR A 405 -8.21 -0.15 -4.93
N PRO A 406 -9.41 -0.47 -4.41
CA PRO A 406 -9.58 -0.78 -3.00
C PRO A 406 -8.92 -2.11 -2.67
N MET A 407 -8.06 -2.11 -1.66
CA MET A 407 -7.38 -3.32 -1.18
C MET A 407 -7.57 -3.50 0.33
N MET A 408 -7.73 -4.74 0.76
CA MET A 408 -7.85 -5.12 2.16
C MET A 408 -6.82 -6.20 2.48
N SER A 409 -5.95 -5.94 3.47
CA SER A 409 -5.02 -6.95 3.99
C SER A 409 -5.70 -7.73 5.11
N ILE A 410 -5.92 -9.02 4.90
CA ILE A 410 -6.60 -9.89 5.85
C ILE A 410 -5.54 -10.81 6.49
N PRO A 411 -5.20 -10.64 7.78
CA PRO A 411 -4.31 -11.55 8.47
C PRO A 411 -5.02 -12.89 8.69
N ILE A 412 -4.50 -13.96 8.09
CA ILE A 412 -5.14 -15.28 8.11
C ILE A 412 -4.48 -16.18 9.16
N LEU A 413 -5.27 -16.74 10.08
CA LEU A 413 -4.82 -17.70 11.10
C LEU A 413 -4.50 -19.10 10.51
N ARG A 414 -5.10 -19.46 9.35
CA ARG A 414 -4.92 -20.76 8.66
C ARG A 414 -4.96 -20.61 7.14
N LYS A 415 -3.99 -21.20 6.42
CA LYS A 415 -3.69 -21.05 4.97
C LYS A 415 -4.80 -21.33 3.93
N LYS A 416 -6.06 -21.63 4.30
CA LYS A 416 -7.07 -22.18 3.36
C LYS A 416 -8.08 -21.16 2.77
N LEU A 417 -8.07 -19.88 3.15
CA LEU A 417 -9.18 -18.96 2.84
C LEU A 417 -9.07 -18.16 1.53
N THR A 418 -7.94 -18.19 0.81
CA THR A 418 -7.67 -17.24 -0.29
C THR A 418 -8.47 -17.46 -1.58
N ARG A 419 -9.09 -18.64 -1.76
CA ARG A 419 -9.69 -19.03 -3.06
C ARG A 419 -11.16 -18.62 -3.26
N VAL A 420 -11.89 -18.25 -2.20
CA VAL A 420 -13.36 -18.12 -2.25
C VAL A 420 -13.86 -16.75 -2.76
N LEU A 421 -13.01 -15.72 -2.78
CA LEU A 421 -13.45 -14.32 -2.94
C LEU A 421 -13.34 -13.74 -4.37
N HIS A 422 -13.00 -14.55 -5.38
CA HIS A 422 -12.87 -14.05 -6.75
C HIS A 422 -14.21 -14.05 -7.49
N LYS A 423 -14.41 -13.09 -8.40
CA LYS A 423 -15.50 -13.15 -9.39
C LYS A 423 -15.28 -14.38 -10.29
N VAL A 424 -16.25 -15.27 -10.34
CA VAL A 424 -16.13 -16.56 -11.02
C VAL A 424 -16.90 -16.57 -12.33
N ASP A 425 -16.18 -16.59 -13.46
CA ASP A 425 -16.77 -16.85 -14.78
C ASP A 425 -16.57 -18.34 -15.16
N VAL A 426 -17.63 -19.09 -15.45
CA VAL A 426 -17.60 -20.57 -15.69
C VAL A 426 -18.11 -20.96 -17.08
N LEU A 427 -18.38 -19.99 -17.94
CA LEU A 427 -19.03 -20.22 -19.23
C LEU A 427 -18.01 -20.65 -20.28
N GLU A 428 -18.28 -21.77 -20.95
CA GLU A 428 -17.48 -22.26 -22.07
C GLU A 428 -18.08 -21.79 -23.40
N THR A 429 -19.36 -22.09 -23.66
CA THR A 429 -20.09 -21.60 -24.84
C THR A 429 -21.59 -21.44 -24.57
N LEU A 430 -22.24 -20.51 -25.28
CA LEU A 430 -23.69 -20.28 -25.24
C LEU A 430 -24.24 -20.43 -26.66
N ARG A 431 -25.21 -21.34 -26.84
CA ARG A 431 -25.89 -21.54 -28.13
C ARG A 431 -27.35 -21.11 -28.02
N MET A 432 -27.80 -20.25 -28.93
CA MET A 432 -29.20 -19.84 -29.03
C MET A 432 -29.76 -20.34 -30.36
N THR A 433 -30.84 -21.10 -30.30
CA THR A 433 -31.61 -21.46 -31.50
C THR A 433 -32.97 -20.80 -31.43
N LYS A 434 -33.33 -20.09 -32.50
CA LYS A 434 -34.64 -19.45 -32.65
C LYS A 434 -35.49 -20.36 -33.53
N LYS A 435 -36.59 -20.87 -32.97
CA LYS A 435 -37.63 -21.54 -33.76
C LYS A 435 -38.88 -20.67 -33.73
N ILE A 436 -39.37 -20.33 -34.92
CA ILE A 436 -40.63 -19.61 -35.08
C ILE A 436 -41.68 -20.68 -35.38
N SER A 437 -42.65 -20.85 -34.48
CA SER A 437 -43.80 -21.73 -34.69
C SER A 437 -45.04 -21.01 -34.21
N GLN A 438 -46.09 -21.00 -35.06
CA GLN A 438 -47.44 -20.45 -34.81
C GLN A 438 -47.47 -19.30 -33.78
N ASN A 439 -47.21 -18.07 -34.23
CA ASN A 439 -47.24 -16.82 -33.45
C ASN A 439 -46.35 -16.73 -32.19
N LYS A 440 -45.49 -17.72 -31.89
CA LYS A 440 -44.55 -17.66 -30.76
C LYS A 440 -43.10 -17.81 -31.23
N GLN A 441 -42.24 -16.91 -30.77
CA GLN A 441 -40.79 -17.04 -30.94
C GLN A 441 -40.23 -17.85 -29.77
N ILE A 442 -39.82 -19.08 -30.03
CA ILE A 442 -39.20 -19.95 -29.03
C ILE A 442 -37.68 -19.79 -29.14
N PHE A 443 -37.07 -19.31 -28.07
CA PHE A 443 -35.62 -19.23 -27.92
C PHE A 443 -35.14 -20.39 -27.04
N THR A 444 -34.49 -21.37 -27.65
CA THR A 444 -33.80 -22.42 -26.90
C THR A 444 -32.38 -21.96 -26.63
N VAL A 445 -32.07 -21.70 -25.35
CA VAL A 445 -30.74 -21.33 -24.88
C VAL A 445 -30.08 -22.53 -24.24
N THR A 446 -29.01 -23.02 -24.84
CA THR A 446 -28.21 -24.13 -24.33
C THR A 446 -26.92 -23.60 -23.73
N PHE A 447 -26.69 -23.88 -22.45
CA PHE A 447 -25.47 -23.55 -21.72
C PHE A 447 -24.52 -24.73 -21.72
N HIS A 448 -23.30 -24.53 -22.24
CA HIS A 448 -22.21 -25.50 -22.09
C HIS A 448 -21.27 -25.00 -20.99
N PHE A 449 -21.28 -25.71 -19.86
CA PHE A 449 -20.37 -25.45 -18.74
C PHE A 449 -19.10 -26.30 -18.90
N LEU A 450 -17.98 -25.74 -18.41
CA LEU A 450 -16.73 -26.47 -18.30
C LEU A 450 -16.92 -27.77 -17.49
N PRO A 451 -16.11 -28.81 -17.72
CA PRO A 451 -16.14 -30.03 -16.92
C PRO A 451 -15.96 -29.75 -15.41
N PRO A 452 -16.66 -30.51 -14.54
CA PRO A 452 -16.67 -30.27 -13.10
C PRO A 452 -15.30 -30.34 -12.44
N GLU A 453 -14.37 -31.11 -12.99
CA GLU A 453 -13.01 -31.25 -12.50
C GLU A 453 -12.26 -29.91 -12.54
N ARG A 454 -12.51 -29.09 -13.57
CA ARG A 454 -11.75 -27.87 -13.84
C ARG A 454 -12.15 -26.72 -12.92
N TYR A 455 -13.43 -26.55 -12.62
CA TYR A 455 -13.88 -25.46 -11.74
C TYR A 455 -13.97 -25.85 -10.26
N LYS A 456 -14.01 -27.14 -9.94
CA LYS A 456 -14.04 -27.62 -8.54
C LYS A 456 -12.71 -27.40 -7.83
N GLU A 457 -11.59 -27.60 -8.52
CA GLU A 457 -10.25 -27.38 -7.97
C GLU A 457 -9.86 -25.90 -7.89
N ASP A 458 -10.13 -25.15 -8.96
CA ASP A 458 -9.74 -23.75 -9.08
C ASP A 458 -10.65 -22.81 -8.29
N LYS A 459 -11.97 -23.07 -8.31
CA LYS A 459 -12.99 -22.12 -7.82
C LYS A 459 -13.83 -22.66 -6.67
N LEU A 460 -13.59 -23.89 -6.20
CA LEU A 460 -14.32 -24.53 -5.10
C LEU A 460 -15.84 -24.53 -5.29
N LEU A 461 -16.31 -24.50 -6.54
CA LEU A 461 -17.73 -24.49 -6.86
C LEU A 461 -18.26 -25.91 -7.06
N SER A 462 -19.48 -26.15 -6.58
CA SER A 462 -20.23 -27.38 -6.88
C SER A 462 -21.18 -27.14 -8.07
N PRO A 463 -21.48 -28.17 -8.89
CA PRO A 463 -22.49 -28.06 -9.94
C PRO A 463 -23.86 -27.58 -9.40
N GLN A 464 -24.22 -28.01 -8.19
CA GLN A 464 -25.46 -27.63 -7.52
C GLN A 464 -25.51 -26.12 -7.21
N SER A 465 -24.37 -25.54 -6.77
CA SER A 465 -24.26 -24.10 -6.52
C SER A 465 -24.37 -23.27 -7.81
N ILE A 466 -23.92 -23.80 -8.94
CA ILE A 466 -24.05 -23.14 -10.25
C ILE A 466 -25.51 -23.16 -10.68
N LEU A 467 -26.18 -24.32 -10.58
CA LEU A 467 -27.59 -24.45 -10.94
C LEU A 467 -28.49 -23.56 -10.08
N SER A 468 -28.26 -23.50 -8.77
CA SER A 468 -29.05 -22.63 -7.89
C SER A 468 -28.86 -21.14 -8.19
N PHE A 469 -27.64 -20.72 -8.55
CA PHE A 469 -27.39 -19.36 -9.03
C PHE A 469 -28.09 -19.07 -10.37
N MET A 470 -28.07 -20.04 -11.30
CA MET A 470 -28.72 -19.92 -12.59
C MET A 470 -30.23 -19.70 -12.41
N GLU A 471 -30.85 -20.53 -11.58
CA GLU A 471 -32.29 -20.48 -11.27
C GLU A 471 -32.70 -19.19 -10.54
N GLN A 472 -32.03 -18.85 -9.45
CA GLN A 472 -32.49 -17.78 -8.56
C GLN A 472 -32.13 -16.37 -9.05
N ARG A 473 -30.97 -16.20 -9.70
CA ARG A 473 -30.42 -14.88 -9.99
C ARG A 473 -30.18 -14.63 -11.47
N PHE A 474 -29.59 -15.58 -12.19
CA PHE A 474 -29.24 -15.37 -13.60
C PHE A 474 -30.48 -15.17 -14.47
N PHE A 475 -31.46 -16.08 -14.42
CA PHE A 475 -32.66 -15.94 -15.25
C PHE A 475 -33.48 -14.70 -14.89
N ARG A 476 -33.52 -14.31 -13.62
CA ARG A 476 -34.17 -13.06 -13.20
C ARG A 476 -33.50 -11.84 -13.83
N LEU A 477 -32.17 -11.77 -13.80
CA LEU A 477 -31.41 -10.69 -14.43
C LEU A 477 -31.53 -10.71 -15.97
N LEU A 478 -31.54 -11.90 -16.58
CA LEU A 478 -31.72 -12.07 -18.02
C LEU A 478 -33.10 -11.57 -18.46
N LEU A 479 -34.17 -11.95 -17.74
CA LEU A 479 -35.52 -11.50 -18.02
C LEU A 479 -35.66 -9.98 -17.84
N GLU A 480 -35.04 -9.41 -16.81
CA GLU A 480 -35.04 -7.95 -16.61
C GLU A 480 -34.29 -7.22 -17.75
N ALA A 481 -33.16 -7.77 -18.20
CA ALA A 481 -32.41 -7.22 -19.34
C ALA A 481 -33.22 -7.31 -20.65
N ILE A 482 -33.89 -8.43 -20.91
CA ILE A 482 -34.77 -8.60 -22.07
C ILE A 482 -35.93 -7.60 -22.02
N LYS A 483 -36.57 -7.42 -20.85
CA LYS A 483 -37.65 -6.42 -20.66
C LYS A 483 -37.16 -4.99 -20.90
N LYS A 484 -35.96 -4.62 -20.42
CA LYS A 484 -35.37 -3.30 -20.68
C LYS A 484 -35.08 -3.09 -22.16
N LEU A 485 -34.57 -4.11 -22.84
CA LEU A 485 -34.21 -4.05 -24.25
C LEU A 485 -35.46 -4.00 -25.15
N SER A 486 -36.50 -4.79 -24.83
CA SER A 486 -37.77 -4.72 -25.55
C SER A 486 -38.48 -3.38 -25.35
N ALA A 487 -38.47 -2.81 -24.15
CA ALA A 487 -38.99 -1.46 -23.89
C ALA A 487 -38.23 -0.38 -24.67
N LYS A 488 -36.89 -0.50 -24.76
CA LYS A 488 -36.05 0.42 -25.55
C LYS A 488 -36.34 0.31 -27.05
N LEU A 489 -36.50 -0.90 -27.60
CA LEU A 489 -36.88 -1.11 -29.00
C LEU A 489 -38.30 -0.59 -29.30
N ALA A 490 -39.25 -0.81 -28.39
CA ALA A 490 -40.59 -0.24 -28.51
C ALA A 490 -40.58 1.31 -28.51
N SER A 491 -39.70 1.94 -27.73
CA SER A 491 -39.55 3.41 -27.74
C SER A 491 -38.91 3.96 -29.02
N ILE A 492 -38.00 3.22 -29.66
CA ILE A 492 -37.35 3.62 -30.92
C ILE A 492 -38.37 3.55 -32.07
N ASN A 493 -39.14 2.47 -32.15
CA ASN A 493 -40.18 2.31 -33.18
C ASN A 493 -41.32 3.34 -33.06
N ALA A 494 -41.62 3.82 -31.85
CA ALA A 494 -42.57 4.90 -31.62
C ALA A 494 -42.07 6.29 -32.07
N VAL A 495 -40.75 6.47 -32.19
CA VAL A 495 -40.11 7.71 -32.65
C VAL A 495 -40.00 7.73 -34.18
N ASP A 496 -39.64 6.62 -34.81
CA ASP A 496 -39.55 6.51 -36.28
C ASP A 496 -40.91 6.61 -36.97
N THR A 497 -41.99 6.16 -36.32
CA THR A 497 -43.36 6.34 -36.83
C THR A 497 -43.84 7.80 -36.81
N ARG A 498 -43.13 8.73 -36.15
CA ARG A 498 -43.44 10.17 -36.19
C ARG A 498 -42.64 10.97 -37.22
N LYS A 499 -41.71 10.35 -37.96
CA LYS A 499 -40.93 11.00 -39.02
C LYS A 499 -40.78 10.11 -40.24
N ALA A 500 -41.86 9.98 -41.03
CA ALA A 500 -41.76 9.54 -42.41
C ALA A 500 -42.96 10.01 -43.24
N THR A 501 -42.93 11.27 -43.68
CA THR A 501 -43.58 11.68 -44.93
C THR A 501 -42.54 11.64 -46.04
N THR A 502 -42.64 10.60 -46.87
CA THR A 502 -42.26 10.50 -48.29
C THR A 502 -41.24 11.50 -48.86
N LYS A 503 -39.98 11.06 -49.00
CA LYS A 503 -39.23 11.04 -50.27
C LYS A 503 -37.90 10.32 -50.09
N ASP A 504 -37.48 9.65 -51.16
CA ASP A 504 -36.19 9.00 -51.41
C ASP A 504 -36.09 7.52 -51.03
N SER A 505 -36.60 6.70 -51.95
CA SER A 505 -36.13 5.34 -52.24
C SER A 505 -34.98 5.41 -53.25
N ASP A 506 -33.78 4.96 -52.86
CA ASP A 506 -33.06 3.90 -53.61
C ASP A 506 -31.70 3.50 -52.99
N ARG A 507 -31.54 2.17 -52.78
CA ARG A 507 -30.34 1.29 -52.80
C ARG A 507 -29.27 1.47 -51.68
N ASP A 508 -28.74 0.46 -51.01
CA ASP A 508 -28.74 -0.99 -51.20
C ASP A 508 -28.33 -1.76 -49.90
N VAL A 509 -28.91 -2.95 -49.73
CA VAL A 509 -28.48 -4.20 -49.05
C VAL A 509 -28.05 -4.23 -47.56
N GLY A 510 -28.85 -4.93 -46.75
CA GLY A 510 -28.32 -5.90 -45.77
C GLY A 510 -29.00 -5.97 -44.40
N GLY A 511 -30.14 -6.66 -44.27
CA GLY A 511 -30.66 -7.07 -42.96
C GLY A 511 -32.17 -7.22 -42.91
N SER A 512 -32.65 -8.44 -42.75
CA SER A 512 -34.07 -8.80 -42.66
C SER A 512 -34.74 -8.20 -41.40
N GLU A 513 -35.41 -7.06 -41.53
CA GLU A 513 -36.16 -6.40 -40.43
C GLU A 513 -37.69 -6.42 -40.58
N THR A 514 -38.26 -7.15 -41.53
CA THR A 514 -39.71 -7.22 -41.71
C THR A 514 -40.29 -8.51 -41.14
N ALA A 515 -40.62 -8.51 -39.84
CA ALA A 515 -41.71 -9.31 -39.23
C ALA A 515 -41.70 -9.20 -37.69
N VAL A 516 -42.10 -8.04 -37.15
CA VAL A 516 -42.36 -7.86 -35.71
C VAL A 516 -43.73 -7.21 -35.55
N VAL A 517 -44.77 -7.91 -36.02
CA VAL A 517 -46.17 -7.53 -35.78
C VAL A 517 -46.79 -8.61 -34.91
N GLY A 518 -47.11 -8.28 -33.66
CA GLY A 518 -47.80 -9.16 -32.71
C GLY A 518 -46.98 -9.56 -31.47
N PHE A 519 -46.44 -8.60 -30.72
CA PHE A 519 -45.52 -8.87 -29.60
C PHE A 519 -46.11 -8.68 -28.18
N LEU A 520 -47.44 -8.55 -28.03
CA LEU A 520 -48.00 -7.97 -26.80
C LEU A 520 -48.96 -8.81 -25.96
N LYS A 521 -49.15 -10.11 -26.23
CA LYS A 521 -49.88 -10.98 -25.28
C LYS A 521 -49.21 -12.36 -25.25
N ASP A 522 -48.94 -12.87 -24.05
CA ASP A 522 -48.46 -14.21 -23.72
C ASP A 522 -46.93 -14.40 -23.62
N PHE A 523 -46.32 -13.83 -22.58
CA PHE A 523 -44.98 -14.19 -22.11
C PHE A 523 -45.06 -14.94 -20.76
N ASP A 524 -45.83 -16.03 -20.68
CA ASP A 524 -45.99 -16.81 -19.44
C ASP A 524 -45.34 -18.19 -19.42
N LEU A 525 -44.69 -18.68 -20.49
CA LEU A 525 -44.05 -20.00 -20.46
C LEU A 525 -42.67 -20.02 -21.13
N LEU A 526 -41.65 -19.79 -20.31
CA LEU A 526 -40.26 -20.14 -20.61
C LEU A 526 -40.03 -21.57 -20.08
N HIS A 527 -40.16 -22.57 -20.95
CA HIS A 527 -39.83 -23.95 -20.59
C HIS A 527 -38.30 -24.14 -20.59
N VAL A 528 -37.72 -24.17 -19.39
CA VAL A 528 -36.33 -24.59 -19.19
C VAL A 528 -36.31 -26.12 -19.10
N ARG A 529 -35.77 -26.80 -20.12
CA ARG A 529 -35.44 -28.23 -20.05
C ARG A 529 -33.99 -28.38 -19.60
N PHE A 530 -33.78 -29.07 -18.49
CA PHE A 530 -32.47 -29.59 -18.09
C PHE A 530 -32.32 -31.00 -18.65
N ASP A 531 -31.60 -31.15 -19.76
CA ASP A 531 -31.16 -32.47 -20.20
C ASP A 531 -29.90 -32.85 -19.41
N SER A 532 -30.07 -33.65 -18.35
CA SER A 532 -28.97 -34.33 -17.69
C SER A 532 -28.58 -35.57 -18.51
N GLN A 533 -27.89 -35.38 -19.63
CA GLN A 533 -27.15 -36.49 -20.25
C GLN A 533 -25.74 -36.53 -19.66
N ASN A 534 -25.63 -37.21 -18.52
CA ASN A 534 -24.43 -37.95 -18.13
C ASN A 534 -24.87 -39.04 -17.14
N ARG A 535 -25.56 -40.06 -17.68
CA ARG A 535 -25.55 -41.39 -17.09
C ARG A 535 -24.29 -42.08 -17.58
N SER A 536 -23.37 -42.30 -16.63
CA SER A 536 -22.49 -43.46 -16.56
C SER A 536 -21.94 -44.02 -17.89
N SER A 537 -20.67 -43.71 -18.18
CA SER A 537 -19.67 -44.61 -18.74
C SER A 537 -18.30 -44.09 -18.37
#